data_AF-A0A2E8H6X4-F1
#
_entry.id   AF-A0A2E8H6X4-F1
#
_cell.length_a   1.000
_cell.length_b   1.000
_cell.length_c   1.000
_cell.angle_alpha   90.00
_cell.angle_beta   90.00
_cell.angle_gamma   90.00
#
_symmetry.space_group_name_H-M   'P 1'
#
loop_
_entity.id
_entity.type
_entity.pdbx_description
1 polymer ?
#
loop_
_entity_poly.entity_id
_entity_poly.type
_entity_poly.pdbx_seq_one_letter_code
_entity_poly.pdbx_strand_id
1 'polypeptide(L)'
;MQIRLERADTVIFLDLHPLRCCWRVLRRCVRDFGRTRFDLAPDCPEKLPPPVFLWWILTFRHRRSPEIRQRLTELAPSPAIHILQTPSDVARWTSSPQANLT
;
A
#
# COMPACT_ATOMS: atom_id res chain seq x y z
N MET A 1 7.15 -12.91 8.72
CA MET A 1 7.13 -11.44 8.59
C MET A 1 8.06 -10.73 9.60
N GLN A 2 8.55 -11.42 10.64
CA GLN A 2 9.55 -10.86 11.57
C GLN A 2 10.94 -10.66 10.95
N ILE A 3 11.44 -11.67 10.22
CA ILE A 3 12.82 -11.66 9.67
C ILE A 3 13.15 -10.42 8.81
N ARG A 4 12.19 -9.93 8.02
CA ARG A 4 12.41 -8.74 7.18
C ARG A 4 12.31 -7.43 7.95
N LEU A 5 11.60 -7.45 9.08
CA LEU A 5 11.26 -6.27 9.84
C LEU A 5 12.35 -5.94 10.88
N GLU A 6 12.98 -6.97 11.45
CA GLU A 6 14.12 -6.86 12.35
C GLU A 6 15.40 -6.35 11.66
N ARG A 7 15.49 -6.52 10.34
CA ARG A 7 16.64 -6.07 9.53
C ARG A 7 16.37 -4.80 8.73
N ALA A 8 15.14 -4.30 8.77
CA ALA A 8 14.83 -3.03 8.10
C ALA A 8 15.41 -1.90 8.95
N ASP A 9 16.05 -0.91 8.31
CA ASP A 9 16.46 0.34 8.96
C ASP A 9 15.32 1.36 9.00
N THR A 10 14.34 1.21 8.08
CA THR A 10 13.20 2.13 7.94
C THR A 10 11.95 1.37 7.50
N VAL A 11 10.81 1.70 8.11
CA VAL A 11 9.50 1.15 7.79
C VAL A 11 8.57 2.28 7.35
N ILE A 12 8.08 2.19 6.11
CA ILE A 12 7.14 3.15 5.54
C ILE A 12 5.76 2.51 5.51
N PHE A 13 4.83 3.06 6.30
CA PHE A 13 3.44 2.61 6.33
C PHE A 13 2.53 3.58 5.56
N LEU A 14 2.00 3.10 4.43
CA LEU A 14 1.10 3.86 3.56
C LEU A 14 -0.37 3.67 3.98
N ASP A 15 -0.87 4.52 4.87
CA ASP A 15 -2.25 4.52 5.37
C ASP A 15 -3.13 5.49 4.56
N LEU A 16 -3.14 5.32 3.24
CA LEU A 16 -3.89 6.16 2.31
C LEU A 16 -5.41 5.97 2.44
N HIS A 17 -6.18 7.01 2.09
CA HIS A 17 -7.64 6.96 2.18
C HIS A 17 -8.26 5.82 1.32
N PRO A 18 -9.06 4.90 1.91
CA PRO A 18 -9.56 3.71 1.21
C PRO A 18 -10.34 3.98 -0.07
N LEU A 19 -11.17 5.04 -0.09
CA LEU A 19 -11.92 5.45 -1.30
C LEU A 19 -10.98 5.74 -2.47
N ARG A 20 -9.83 6.38 -2.22
CA ARG A 20 -8.85 6.70 -3.25
C ARG A 20 -8.16 5.43 -3.75
N CYS A 21 -7.81 4.51 -2.85
CA CYS A 21 -7.23 3.23 -3.21
C CYS A 21 -8.20 2.38 -4.05
N CYS A 22 -9.46 2.29 -3.60
CA CYS A 22 -10.53 1.60 -4.30
C CYS A 22 -10.77 2.19 -5.70
N TRP A 23 -10.87 3.52 -5.80
CA TRP A 23 -11.01 4.21 -7.09
C TRP A 23 -9.83 3.95 -8.03
N ARG A 24 -8.59 3.97 -7.54
CA ARG A 24 -7.40 3.70 -8.37
C ARG A 24 -7.37 2.26 -8.89
N VAL A 25 -7.75 1.29 -8.03
CA VAL A 25 -7.89 -0.11 -8.43
C VAL A 25 -8.95 -0.25 -9.51
N LEU A 26 -10.15 0.31 -9.27
CA LEU A 26 -11.24 0.24 -10.23
C LEU A 26 -10.86 0.89 -11.56
N ARG A 27 -10.28 2.10 -11.54
CA ARG A 27 -9.82 2.81 -12.74
C ARG A 27 -8.79 2.01 -13.52
N ARG A 28 -7.86 1.33 -12.84
CA ARG A 28 -6.87 0.46 -13.48
C ARG A 28 -7.56 -0.71 -14.16
N CYS A 29 -8.41 -1.43 -13.43
CA CYS A 29 -9.08 -2.61 -13.95
C CYS A 29 -10.02 -2.28 -15.11
N VAL A 30 -10.68 -1.11 -15.10
CA VAL A 30 -11.53 -0.64 -16.21
C VAL A 30 -10.69 -0.26 -17.44
N ARG A 31 -9.56 0.44 -17.25
CA ARG A 31 -8.69 0.85 -18.37
C ARG A 31 -8.05 -0.35 -19.07
N ASP A 32 -7.61 -1.32 -18.29
CA ASP A 32 -6.86 -2.48 -18.77
C ASP A 32 -7.79 -3.71 -18.91
N PHE A 33 -9.12 -3.52 -18.83
CA PHE A 33 -10.12 -4.58 -18.94
C PHE A 33 -10.02 -5.28 -20.30
N GLY A 34 -9.82 -6.59 -20.28
CA GLY A 34 -9.66 -7.39 -21.51
C GLY A 34 -8.32 -7.21 -22.22
N ARG A 35 -7.37 -6.47 -21.64
CA ARG A 35 -5.98 -6.39 -22.13
C ARG A 35 -5.06 -7.15 -21.19
N THR A 36 -4.15 -7.95 -21.73
CA THR A 36 -3.06 -8.51 -20.93
C THR A 36 -2.07 -7.38 -20.68
N ARG A 37 -1.84 -7.05 -19.40
CA ARG A 37 -0.74 -6.14 -19.07
C ARG A 37 0.56 -6.77 -19.50
N PHE A 38 1.45 -5.97 -20.09
CA PHE A 38 2.78 -6.41 -20.51
C PHE A 38 3.61 -6.99 -19.34
N ASP A 39 3.34 -6.55 -18.10
CA ASP A 39 3.98 -7.07 -16.88
C ASP A 39 3.42 -8.42 -16.40
N LEU A 40 2.31 -8.90 -16.98
CA LEU A 40 1.66 -10.15 -16.61
C LEU A 40 1.95 -11.23 -17.66
N ALA A 41 1.94 -12.49 -17.21
CA ALA A 41 2.11 -13.61 -18.13
C ALA A 41 1.08 -13.53 -19.27
N PRO A 42 1.48 -13.91 -20.50
CA PRO A 42 0.55 -14.00 -21.63
C PRO A 42 -0.63 -14.90 -21.23
N ASP A 43 -1.83 -14.54 -21.68
CA ASP A 43 -3.10 -15.24 -21.41
C ASP A 43 -3.71 -15.05 -20.00
N CYS A 44 -3.28 -14.01 -19.27
CA CYS A 44 -3.97 -13.56 -18.06
C CYS A 44 -4.74 -12.24 -18.32
N PRO A 45 -6.00 -12.30 -18.78
CA PRO A 45 -6.80 -11.09 -18.96
C PRO A 45 -7.12 -10.47 -17.60
N GLU A 46 -6.95 -9.15 -17.50
CA GLU A 46 -7.29 -8.41 -16.29
C GLU A 46 -8.81 -8.52 -16.03
N LYS A 47 -9.19 -9.07 -14.87
CA LYS A 47 -10.59 -9.19 -14.44
C LYS A 47 -11.00 -7.99 -13.61
N LEU A 48 -12.29 -7.67 -13.61
CA LEU A 48 -12.82 -6.70 -12.66
C LEU A 48 -12.65 -7.24 -11.23
N PRO A 49 -12.30 -6.37 -10.28
CA PRO A 49 -12.16 -6.76 -8.89
C PRO A 49 -13.53 -7.21 -8.34
N PRO A 50 -13.61 -8.36 -7.66
CA PRO A 50 -14.89 -8.81 -7.12
C PRO A 50 -15.36 -7.85 -6.01
N PRO A 51 -16.68 -7.70 -5.78
CA PRO A 51 -17.22 -6.77 -4.79
C PRO A 51 -16.65 -6.97 -3.38
N VAL A 52 -16.39 -8.23 -3.00
CA VAL A 52 -15.76 -8.59 -1.73
C VAL A 52 -14.37 -7.97 -1.56
N PHE A 53 -13.60 -7.85 -2.66
CA PHE A 53 -12.28 -7.25 -2.65
C PHE A 53 -12.36 -5.73 -2.48
N LEU A 54 -13.29 -5.07 -3.17
CA LEU A 54 -13.51 -3.64 -3.01
C LEU A 54 -13.98 -3.30 -1.59
N TRP A 55 -14.90 -4.09 -1.03
CA TRP A 55 -15.35 -3.93 0.35
C TRP A 55 -14.21 -4.15 1.35
N TRP A 56 -13.34 -5.12 1.11
CA TRP A 56 -12.14 -5.33 1.91
C TRP A 56 -11.20 -4.10 1.86
N ILE A 57 -10.97 -3.50 0.69
CA ILE A 57 -10.19 -2.25 0.57
C ILE A 57 -10.83 -1.14 1.41
N LEU A 58 -12.15 -0.94 1.27
CA LEU A 58 -12.88 0.13 1.96
C LEU A 58 -12.85 -0.04 3.48
N THR A 59 -12.90 -1.28 3.97
CA THR A 59 -12.88 -1.59 5.41
C THR A 59 -11.47 -1.75 5.99
N PHE A 60 -10.43 -1.82 5.14
CA PHE A 60 -9.04 -2.04 5.55
C PHE A 60 -8.58 -1.05 6.62
N ARG A 61 -8.86 0.25 6.44
CA ARG A 61 -8.45 1.29 7.39
C ARG A 61 -9.04 1.08 8.79
N HIS A 62 -10.28 0.61 8.88
CA HIS A 62 -10.93 0.39 10.16
C HIS A 62 -10.60 -0.97 10.78
N ARG A 63 -10.41 -2.01 9.95
CA ARG A 63 -10.23 -3.39 10.43
C ARG A 63 -8.77 -3.82 10.61
N ARG A 64 -7.86 -3.31 9.77
CA ARG A 64 -6.45 -3.79 9.71
C ARG A 64 -5.45 -2.72 10.13
N SER A 65 -5.70 -1.44 9.85
CA SER A 65 -4.77 -0.34 10.22
C SER A 65 -4.45 -0.30 11.73
N PRO A 66 -5.40 -0.53 12.66
CA PRO A 66 -5.09 -0.52 14.10
C PRO A 66 -4.09 -1.60 14.52
N GLU A 67 -4.26 -2.83 14.03
CA GLU A 67 -3.34 -3.95 14.33
C GLU A 67 -1.94 -3.65 13.79
N ILE A 68 -1.84 -3.13 12.57
CA ILE A 68 -0.55 -2.78 11.96
C ILE A 68 0.13 -1.67 12.76
N ARG A 69 -0.62 -0.63 13.15
CA ARG A 69 -0.09 0.47 13.98
C ARG A 69 0.43 -0.04 15.32
N GLN A 70 -0.29 -0.94 15.97
CA GLN A 70 0.15 -1.55 17.22
C GLN A 70 1.48 -2.30 17.04
N ARG A 71 1.58 -3.14 16.01
CA ARG A 71 2.83 -3.88 15.72
C ARG A 71 4.00 -2.96 15.41
N LEU A 72 3.75 -1.84 14.74
CA LEU A 72 4.77 -0.83 14.48
C LEU A 72 5.24 -0.17 15.79
N THR A 73 4.32 0.16 16.70
CA THR A 73 4.68 0.69 18.02
C THR A 73 5.53 -0.29 18.83
N GLU A 74 5.23 -1.60 18.76
CA GLU A 74 6.00 -2.65 19.44
C GLU A 74 7.45 -2.78 18.94
N LEU A 75 7.76 -2.25 17.74
CA LEU A 75 9.09 -2.27 17.15
C LEU A 75 9.90 -0.99 17.44
N ALA A 76 9.31 0.01 18.09
CA ALA A 76 10.05 1.19 18.52
C ALA A 76 11.07 0.81 19.61
N PRO A 77 12.31 1.37 19.61
CA PRO A 77 12.73 2.57 18.90
C PRO A 77 13.43 2.37 17.54
N SER A 78 13.62 1.13 17.08
CA SER A 78 14.29 0.83 15.81
C SER A 78 13.58 -0.31 15.09
N PRO A 79 13.17 -0.14 13.82
CA PRO A 79 13.54 0.92 12.87
C PRO A 79 12.77 2.25 12.93
N ALA A 80 13.23 3.24 12.14
CA ALA A 80 12.50 4.50 11.91
C ALA A 80 11.16 4.24 11.20
N ILE A 81 10.06 4.66 11.82
CA ILE A 81 8.70 4.41 11.32
C ILE A 81 8.09 5.70 10.76
N HIS A 82 7.71 5.69 9.47
CA HIS A 82 7.04 6.80 8.80
C HIS A 82 5.64 6.40 8.35
N ILE A 83 4.62 7.09 8.85
CA ILE A 83 3.22 6.85 8.47
C ILE A 83 2.77 7.94 7.51
N LEU A 84 2.46 7.56 6.26
CA LEU A 84 2.05 8.48 5.19
C LEU A 84 0.57 8.26 4.90
N GLN A 85 -0.26 9.30 5.09
CA GLN A 85 -1.72 9.19 4.99
C GLN A 85 -2.28 9.86 3.73
N THR A 86 -1.54 10.79 3.16
CA THR A 86 -1.94 11.53 1.97
C THR A 86 -0.91 11.39 0.85
N PRO A 87 -1.33 11.55 -0.42
CA PRO A 87 -0.37 11.59 -1.53
C PRO A 87 0.63 12.75 -1.40
N SER A 88 0.25 13.85 -0.74
CA SER A 88 1.16 14.95 -0.44
C SER A 88 2.25 14.52 0.53
N ASP A 89 1.93 13.68 1.53
CA ASP A 89 2.93 13.10 2.44
C ASP A 89 3.86 12.16 1.68
N VAL A 90 3.32 11.37 0.74
CA VAL A 90 4.13 10.51 -0.14
C VAL A 90 5.06 11.34 -1.01
N ALA A 91 4.55 12.38 -1.66
CA ALA A 91 5.36 13.26 -2.51
C ALA A 91 6.45 13.99 -1.72
N ARG A 92 6.13 14.44 -0.50
CA ARG A 92 7.09 15.03 0.44
C ARG A 92 8.17 14.03 0.80
N TRP A 93 7.78 12.81 1.19
CA TRP A 93 8.71 11.74 1.55
C TRP A 93 9.65 11.37 0.39
N THR A 94 9.11 11.19 -0.82
CA THR A 94 9.93 10.88 -2.01
C THR A 94 10.87 12.01 -2.42
N SER A 95 10.59 13.25 -2.00
CA SER A 95 11.46 14.40 -2.24
C SER A 95 12.52 14.58 -1.13
N SER A 96 12.43 13.82 -0.04
CA SER A 96 13.36 13.90 1.09
C SER A 96 14.67 13.13 0.79
N PRO A 97 15.83 13.62 1.26
CA PRO A 97 17.13 12.95 1.03
C PRO A 97 17.21 11.51 1.56
N GLN A 98 16.41 11.18 2.57
CA GLN A 98 16.32 9.83 3.14
C GLN A 98 15.72 8.80 2.18
N ALA A 99 14.87 9.22 1.23
CA ALA A 99 14.28 8.32 0.23
C ALA A 99 15.28 7.91 -0.88
N ASN A 100 16.38 8.65 -1.04
CA ASN A 100 17.41 8.39 -2.07
C ASN A 100 18.56 7.50 -1.58
N LEU A 101 18.53 7.06 -0.32
CA LEU A 101 19.55 6.23 0.32
C LEU A 101 19.13 4.75 0.47
N THR A 102 17.96 4.38 -0.06
CA THR A 102 17.43 2.99 -0.11
C THR A 102 17.49 2.47 -1.52
#